data_AF-A0A938IK99-F1
#
_entry.id   AF-A0A938IK99-F1
#
_cell.length_a   1.000
_cell.length_b   1.000
_cell.length_c   1.000
_cell.angle_alpha   90.00
_cell.angle_beta   90.00
_cell.angle_gamma   90.00
#
_symmetry.space_group_name_H-M   'P 1'
#
loop_
_entity.id
_entity.type
_entity.pdbx_description
1 polymer ?
#
loop_
_entity_poly.entity_id
_entity_poly.type
_entity_poly.pdbx_seq_one_letter_code
_entity_poly.pdbx_strand_id
1 'polypeptide(L)'
;MELGPVPPQPGGSNAFHDLIERIARGSTVVFLSLDVFANGDQGPAFVPLAKKGPLSGMNSWFYHKDEWAKPHPIFEGLPTGILDYASYRQIIPDSAWTGQDAPAEAVCGANDASIHYASGLMLSVHELGAGRFVLNSLRIREHLGTDPAADRLLANLIRYAAKDGRQPLADRPIDFDAQLQAIGFR
;
A
#
# COMPACT_ATOMS: atom_id res chain seq x y z
N MET A 1 -13.48 19.98 4.08
CA MET A 1 -12.21 19.26 3.85
C MET A 1 -12.24 18.89 2.38
N GLU A 2 -11.57 19.67 1.52
CA GLU A 2 -11.48 19.32 0.10
C GLU A 2 -10.66 18.04 -0.01
N LEU A 3 -11.31 16.95 -0.45
CA LEU A 3 -10.60 15.76 -0.90
C LEU A 3 -9.70 16.21 -2.05
N GLY A 4 -8.39 15.94 -1.95
CA GLY A 4 -7.45 16.24 -3.03
C GLY A 4 -7.94 15.69 -4.38
N PRO A 5 -7.46 16.22 -5.50
CA PRO A 5 -8.04 15.98 -6.83
C PRO A 5 -8.20 14.49 -7.11
N VAL A 6 -9.46 14.03 -7.28
CA VAL A 6 -9.78 12.63 -7.55
C VAL A 6 -9.01 12.19 -8.80
N PRO A 7 -8.18 11.13 -8.71
CA PRO A 7 -7.43 10.67 -9.88
C PRO A 7 -8.40 10.30 -11.01
N PRO A 8 -8.01 10.49 -12.29
CA PRO A 8 -8.79 9.94 -13.40
C PRO A 8 -9.00 8.44 -13.15
N GLN A 9 -10.12 7.90 -13.63
CA GLN A 9 -10.50 6.50 -13.42
C GLN A 9 -9.28 5.58 -13.64
N PRO A 10 -9.13 4.52 -12.82
CA PRO A 10 -8.00 3.62 -12.93
C PRO A 10 -7.85 3.21 -14.40
N GLY A 11 -6.62 3.22 -14.92
CA GLY A 11 -6.31 3.05 -16.35
C GLY A 11 -6.78 1.74 -17.00
N GLY A 12 -7.62 0.97 -16.29
CA GLY A 12 -8.27 -0.24 -16.73
C GLY A 12 -7.37 -1.46 -16.63
N SER A 13 -7.93 -2.60 -17.04
CA SER A 13 -7.22 -3.88 -17.07
C SER A 13 -5.91 -3.79 -17.87
N ASN A 14 -5.90 -3.08 -19.00
CA ASN A 14 -4.72 -2.97 -19.86
C ASN A 14 -3.57 -2.20 -19.19
N ALA A 15 -3.85 -1.10 -18.50
CA ALA A 15 -2.81 -0.36 -17.80
C ALA A 15 -2.24 -1.16 -16.63
N PHE A 16 -3.09 -1.89 -15.90
CA PHE A 16 -2.63 -2.77 -14.84
C PHE A 16 -1.90 -4.00 -15.37
N HIS A 17 -2.26 -4.55 -16.53
CA HIS A 17 -1.51 -5.61 -17.18
C HIS A 17 -0.07 -5.16 -17.46
N ASP A 18 0.12 -4.01 -18.12
CA ASP A 18 1.46 -3.44 -18.38
C ASP A 18 2.21 -3.16 -17.07
N LEU A 19 1.53 -2.62 -16.06
CA LEU A 19 2.12 -2.36 -14.75
C LEU A 19 2.59 -3.66 -14.06
N ILE A 20 1.77 -4.70 -14.08
CA ILE A 20 2.06 -6.01 -13.48
C ILE A 20 3.23 -6.67 -14.22
N GLU A 21 3.29 -6.57 -15.55
CA GLU A 21 4.43 -7.07 -16.31
C GLU A 21 5.73 -6.37 -15.91
N ARG A 22 5.70 -5.05 -15.73
CA ARG A 22 6.86 -4.29 -15.26
C ARG A 22 7.28 -4.68 -13.85
N ILE A 23 6.33 -4.91 -12.94
CA ILE A 23 6.62 -5.40 -11.59
C ILE A 23 7.25 -6.79 -11.68
N ALA A 24 6.64 -7.73 -12.42
CA ALA A 24 7.13 -9.09 -12.57
C ALA A 24 8.57 -9.14 -13.11
N ARG A 25 8.97 -8.14 -13.89
CA ARG A 25 10.32 -7.99 -14.47
C ARG A 25 11.30 -7.19 -13.60
N GLY A 26 10.96 -6.85 -12.36
CA GLY A 26 11.89 -6.23 -11.41
C GLY A 26 11.56 -4.78 -11.01
N SER A 27 10.50 -4.18 -11.55
CA SER A 27 10.12 -2.82 -11.14
C SER A 27 9.55 -2.81 -9.72
N THR A 28 9.78 -1.71 -9.01
CA THR A 28 9.09 -1.42 -7.75
C THR A 28 7.98 -0.40 -7.96
N VAL A 29 6.77 -0.73 -7.52
CA VAL A 29 5.60 0.16 -7.61
C VAL A 29 5.12 0.57 -6.22
N VAL A 30 4.80 1.85 -6.05
CA VAL A 30 4.23 2.39 -4.80
C VAL A 30 2.86 2.95 -5.11
N PHE A 31 1.81 2.39 -4.51
CA PHE A 31 0.46 2.90 -4.67
C PHE A 31 0.16 3.95 -3.61
N LEU A 32 -0.12 5.19 -4.00
CA LEU A 32 -0.37 6.30 -3.06
C LEU A 32 -1.86 6.63 -2.86
N SER A 33 -2.75 5.99 -3.60
CA SER A 33 -4.20 6.12 -3.47
C SER A 33 -4.83 4.74 -3.62
N LEU A 34 -5.90 4.50 -2.86
CA LEU A 34 -6.69 3.27 -2.91
C LEU A 34 -7.63 3.26 -4.13
N ASP A 35 -8.01 4.43 -4.64
CA ASP A 35 -8.96 4.59 -5.75
C ASP A 35 -8.43 3.97 -7.05
N VAL A 36 -7.10 3.82 -7.17
CA VAL A 36 -6.46 3.15 -8.31
C VAL A 36 -6.85 1.68 -8.43
N PHE A 37 -7.36 1.06 -7.35
CA PHE A 37 -7.75 -0.34 -7.36
C PHE A 37 -9.24 -0.56 -7.64
N ALA A 38 -10.05 0.50 -7.62
CA ALA A 38 -11.49 0.40 -7.77
C ALA A 38 -11.89 -0.02 -9.19
N ASN A 39 -12.99 -0.76 -9.33
CA ASN A 39 -13.63 -1.00 -10.62
C ASN A 39 -15.15 -0.89 -10.46
N GLY A 40 -15.66 0.35 -10.50
CA GLY A 40 -17.04 0.63 -10.09
C GLY A 40 -17.25 0.28 -8.62
N ASP A 41 -18.33 -0.46 -8.32
CA ASP A 41 -18.65 -0.91 -6.96
C ASP A 41 -17.89 -2.19 -6.54
N GLN A 42 -17.12 -2.79 -7.46
CA GLN A 42 -16.24 -3.90 -7.13
C GLN A 42 -15.03 -3.31 -6.42
N GLY A 43 -14.75 -3.79 -5.20
CA GLY A 43 -13.76 -3.25 -4.25
C GLY A 43 -12.33 -3.12 -4.81
N PRO A 44 -11.27 -3.61 -4.14
CA PRO A 44 -9.91 -3.45 -4.63
C PRO A 44 -9.58 -4.41 -5.79
N ALA A 45 -10.35 -4.34 -6.88
CA ALA A 45 -10.35 -5.26 -8.02
C ALA A 45 -8.96 -5.40 -8.66
N PHE A 46 -8.20 -4.30 -8.72
CA PHE A 46 -6.88 -4.29 -9.36
C PHE A 46 -5.69 -4.46 -8.41
N VAL A 47 -5.88 -4.87 -7.15
CA VAL A 47 -4.74 -5.23 -6.28
C VAL A 47 -4.05 -6.47 -6.87
N PRO A 48 -2.73 -6.49 -7.09
CA PRO A 48 -2.04 -7.59 -7.77
C PRO A 48 -1.73 -8.76 -6.83
N LEU A 49 -2.77 -9.25 -6.15
CA LEU A 49 -2.76 -10.41 -5.24
C LEU A 49 -3.85 -11.41 -5.63
N ALA A 50 -3.63 -12.69 -5.34
CA ALA A 50 -4.65 -13.73 -5.53
C ALA A 50 -5.73 -13.56 -4.46
N LYS A 51 -5.31 -13.41 -3.20
CA LYS A 51 -6.17 -12.99 -2.10
C LYS A 51 -5.97 -11.50 -1.82
N LYS A 52 -6.82 -10.67 -2.43
CA LYS A 52 -6.74 -9.20 -2.36
C LYS A 52 -7.13 -8.63 -1.00
N GLY A 53 -8.03 -9.31 -0.29
CA GLY A 53 -8.61 -8.86 0.97
C GLY A 53 -9.41 -7.55 0.84
N PRO A 54 -10.27 -7.22 1.81
CA PRO A 54 -10.90 -5.90 1.85
C PRO A 54 -10.04 -4.87 2.58
N LEU A 55 -10.37 -3.60 2.33
CA LEU A 55 -10.06 -2.52 3.25
C LEU A 55 -11.15 -2.48 4.31
N SER A 56 -10.78 -2.74 5.56
CA SER A 56 -11.72 -2.81 6.68
C SER A 56 -11.65 -1.53 7.51
N GLY A 57 -12.81 -1.08 7.99
CA GLY A 57 -12.88 0.03 8.94
C GLY A 57 -12.18 -0.32 10.25
N MET A 58 -11.48 0.65 10.80
CA MET A 58 -10.82 0.55 12.10
C MET A 58 -11.40 1.59 13.05
N ASN A 59 -11.50 1.26 14.34
CA ASN A 59 -12.02 2.19 15.32
C ASN A 59 -11.06 3.36 15.54
N SER A 60 -11.58 4.57 15.41
CA SER A 60 -10.85 5.82 15.64
C SER A 60 -11.60 6.77 16.58
N TRP A 61 -12.59 6.25 17.32
CA TRP A 61 -13.45 7.08 18.17
C TRP A 61 -13.12 6.95 19.66
N PHE A 62 -14.02 6.38 20.48
CA PHE A 62 -13.87 6.38 21.94
C PHE A 62 -12.80 5.40 22.43
N TYR A 63 -12.60 4.30 21.70
CA TYR A 63 -11.48 3.41 21.89
C TYR A 63 -10.62 3.45 20.64
N HIS A 64 -9.35 3.79 20.81
CA HIS A 64 -8.42 3.88 19.70
C HIS A 64 -7.79 2.52 19.42
N LYS A 65 -7.56 2.25 18.14
CA LYS A 65 -6.59 1.26 17.71
C LYS A 65 -5.18 1.70 18.09
N ASP A 66 -4.30 0.74 18.34
CA ASP A 66 -2.87 0.96 18.50
C ASP A 66 -2.20 0.86 17.12
N GLU A 67 -1.89 1.99 16.51
CA GLU A 67 -1.09 2.03 15.28
C GLU A 67 0.39 1.85 15.58
N TRP A 68 1.06 1.04 14.77
CA TRP A 68 2.47 0.74 14.92
C TRP A 68 3.21 0.80 13.59
N ALA A 69 4.48 1.18 13.63
CA ALA A 69 5.43 1.02 12.53
C ALA A 69 6.71 0.32 13.02
N LYS A 70 7.22 -0.61 12.20
CA LYS A 70 8.52 -1.22 12.45
C LYS A 70 9.65 -0.22 12.14
N PRO A 71 10.82 -0.37 12.77
CA PRO A 71 12.03 0.32 12.34
C PRO A 71 12.40 -0.17 10.93
N HIS A 72 11.95 0.57 9.92
CA HIS A 72 12.00 0.19 8.51
C HIS A 72 12.50 1.39 7.68
N PRO A 73 13.23 1.19 6.57
CA PRO A 73 13.74 2.30 5.76
C PRO A 73 12.68 3.28 5.26
N ILE A 74 11.42 2.85 5.10
CA ILE A 74 10.32 3.76 4.77
C ILE A 74 10.06 4.78 5.89
N PHE A 75 10.30 4.41 7.14
CA PHE A 75 10.17 5.29 8.31
C PHE A 75 11.51 5.92 8.74
N GLU A 76 12.54 5.90 7.89
CA GLU A 76 13.85 6.47 8.23
C GLU A 76 13.73 7.96 8.61
N GLY A 77 14.26 8.31 9.79
CA GLY A 77 14.20 9.66 10.32
C GLY A 77 12.83 10.06 10.87
N LEU A 78 11.91 9.11 11.07
CA LEU A 78 10.62 9.32 11.72
C LEU A 78 10.48 8.42 12.96
N PRO A 79 9.65 8.79 13.95
CA PRO A 79 9.39 7.94 15.13
C PRO A 79 8.76 6.60 14.75
N THR A 80 9.22 5.49 15.34
CA THR A 80 8.68 4.13 15.11
C THR A 80 8.35 3.46 16.44
N GLY A 81 7.72 2.28 16.39
CA GLY A 81 7.01 1.70 17.54
C GLY A 81 5.53 2.05 17.45
N ILE A 82 4.91 2.45 18.56
CA ILE A 82 3.55 3.02 18.54
C ILE A 82 3.60 4.41 17.91
N LEU A 83 2.69 4.68 16.97
CA LEU A 83 2.68 5.95 16.25
C LEU A 83 2.13 7.08 17.11
N ASP A 84 2.98 8.06 17.40
CA ASP A 84 2.60 9.26 18.13
C ASP A 84 1.72 10.18 17.27
N TYR A 85 0.53 10.53 17.78
CA TYR A 85 -0.41 11.43 17.13
C TYR A 85 0.12 12.86 16.98
N ALA A 86 1.11 13.28 17.77
CA ALA A 86 1.80 14.55 17.55
C ALA A 86 2.50 14.58 16.17
N SER A 87 2.92 13.42 15.67
CA SER A 87 3.64 13.29 14.38
C SER A 87 2.75 12.76 13.25
N TYR A 88 1.76 11.91 13.55
CA TYR A 88 1.11 11.09 12.52
C TYR A 88 -0.41 11.27 12.41
N ARG A 89 -1.04 12.06 13.29
CA ARG A 89 -2.50 12.14 13.39
C ARG A 89 -3.22 12.39 12.08
N GLN A 90 -2.67 13.23 11.20
CA GLN A 90 -3.33 13.59 9.94
C GLN A 90 -3.24 12.47 8.89
N ILE A 91 -2.16 11.68 8.93
CA ILE A 91 -1.90 10.65 7.93
C ILE A 91 -2.45 9.28 8.31
N ILE A 92 -2.78 9.05 9.58
CA ILE A 92 -3.38 7.80 10.06
C ILE A 92 -4.82 7.68 9.50
N PRO A 93 -5.12 6.60 8.77
CA PRO A 93 -6.45 6.34 8.25
C PRO A 93 -7.37 5.70 9.31
N ASP A 94 -8.67 5.73 9.00
CA ASP A 94 -9.72 5.00 9.74
C ASP A 94 -9.94 3.59 9.15
N SER A 95 -8.97 3.09 8.39
CA SER A 95 -9.09 1.82 7.69
C SER A 95 -7.73 1.18 7.44
N ALA A 96 -7.71 -0.15 7.40
CA ALA A 96 -6.50 -0.90 7.06
C ALA A 96 -6.83 -2.14 6.22
N TRP A 97 -5.82 -2.65 5.55
CA TRP A 97 -5.91 -3.86 4.76
C TRP A 97 -6.00 -5.10 5.64
N THR A 98 -6.92 -5.99 5.31
CA THR A 98 -7.17 -7.22 6.08
C THR A 98 -7.31 -8.42 5.16
N GLY A 99 -6.90 -9.61 5.63
CA GLY A 99 -7.12 -10.86 4.91
C GLY A 99 -6.42 -11.00 3.56
N GLN A 100 -5.40 -10.18 3.29
CA GLN A 100 -4.53 -10.30 2.11
C GLN A 100 -3.68 -11.57 2.14
N ASP A 101 -3.09 -11.89 0.99
CA ASP A 101 -1.89 -12.72 0.95
C ASP A 101 -0.81 -12.13 1.86
N ALA A 102 0.03 -13.00 2.43
CA ALA A 102 1.06 -12.57 3.37
C ALA A 102 2.07 -11.65 2.66
N PRO A 103 2.35 -10.44 3.18
CA PRO A 103 3.36 -9.56 2.61
C PRO A 103 4.77 -10.11 2.88
N ALA A 104 5.71 -9.79 2.00
CA ALA A 104 7.12 -9.99 2.27
C ALA A 104 7.58 -9.13 3.46
N GLU A 105 7.04 -7.90 3.57
CA GLU A 105 7.31 -7.01 4.70
C GLU A 105 6.02 -6.37 5.23
N ALA A 106 5.63 -6.72 6.46
CA ALA A 106 4.60 -5.97 7.20
C ALA A 106 5.26 -4.76 7.86
N VAL A 107 5.04 -3.55 7.32
CA VAL A 107 5.80 -2.33 7.67
C VAL A 107 5.09 -1.51 8.74
N CYS A 108 3.80 -1.23 8.55
CA CYS A 108 2.98 -0.43 9.45
C CYS A 108 1.55 -1.01 9.49
N GLY A 109 0.94 -1.02 10.66
CA GLY A 109 -0.39 -1.60 10.87
C GLY A 109 -1.07 -1.05 12.10
N ALA A 110 -2.25 -1.58 12.38
CA ALA A 110 -3.04 -1.22 13.55
C ALA A 110 -3.68 -2.46 14.17
N ASN A 111 -3.83 -2.44 15.49
CA ASN A 111 -4.60 -3.43 16.24
C ASN A 111 -5.59 -2.73 17.15
N ASP A 112 -6.86 -3.12 17.10
CA ASP A 112 -7.87 -2.76 18.07
C ASP A 112 -8.20 -4.01 18.90
N ALA A 113 -7.85 -3.96 20.19
CA ALA A 113 -8.15 -5.00 21.16
C ALA A 113 -9.19 -4.56 22.20
N SER A 114 -9.84 -3.41 21.99
CA SER A 114 -10.71 -2.76 22.97
C SER A 114 -12.15 -3.28 22.92
N ILE A 115 -12.88 -3.03 21.82
CA ILE A 115 -14.25 -3.47 21.57
C ILE A 115 -14.30 -4.07 20.16
N HIS A 116 -14.47 -5.39 20.11
CA HIS A 116 -14.30 -6.22 18.91
C HIS A 116 -12.88 -6.18 18.36
N TYR A 117 -12.28 -7.36 18.24
CA TYR A 117 -10.94 -7.47 17.70
C TYR A 117 -10.91 -7.06 16.22
N ALA A 118 -10.06 -6.10 15.88
CA ALA A 118 -9.72 -5.76 14.51
C ALA A 118 -8.20 -5.60 14.39
N SER A 119 -7.63 -6.06 13.29
CA SER A 119 -6.22 -5.83 12.99
C SER A 119 -5.99 -5.81 11.49
N GLY A 120 -5.01 -5.03 11.07
CA GLY A 120 -4.71 -4.87 9.65
C GLY A 120 -3.44 -4.09 9.39
N LEU A 121 -3.04 -4.09 8.11
CA LEU A 121 -1.83 -3.40 7.66
C LEU A 121 -2.21 -2.10 6.95
N MET A 122 -1.53 -1.02 7.32
CA MET A 122 -1.65 0.27 6.64
C MET A 122 -0.55 0.47 5.60
N LEU A 123 0.60 -0.20 5.79
CA LEU A 123 1.70 -0.22 4.83
C LEU A 123 2.34 -1.60 4.79
N SER A 124 2.42 -2.18 3.60
CA SER A 124 3.02 -3.51 3.39
C SER A 124 3.72 -3.61 2.04
N VAL A 125 4.78 -4.41 1.98
CA VAL A 125 5.52 -4.73 0.76
C VAL A 125 5.21 -6.15 0.35
N HIS A 126 4.87 -6.33 -0.92
CA HIS A 126 4.57 -7.60 -1.54
C HIS A 126 5.49 -7.83 -2.73
N GLU A 127 5.80 -9.09 -3.02
CA GLU A 127 6.63 -9.49 -4.15
C GLU A 127 5.77 -10.03 -5.29
N LEU A 128 6.19 -9.77 -6.52
CA LEU A 128 5.59 -10.36 -7.71
C LEU A 128 6.68 -10.48 -8.78
N GLY A 129 6.98 -11.72 -9.17
CA GLY A 129 8.12 -12.04 -10.03
C GLY A 129 9.43 -11.56 -9.41
N ALA A 130 10.24 -10.83 -10.18
CA ALA A 130 11.50 -10.26 -9.72
C ALA A 130 11.36 -8.89 -9.03
N GLY A 131 10.16 -8.29 -9.04
CA GLY A 131 9.90 -6.97 -8.48
C GLY A 131 9.01 -7.01 -7.25
N ARG A 132 8.56 -5.82 -6.86
CA ARG A 132 7.75 -5.65 -5.65
C ARG A 132 6.77 -4.51 -5.78
N PHE A 133 5.77 -4.49 -4.93
CA PHE A 133 4.86 -3.36 -4.82
C PHE A 133 4.50 -3.07 -3.37
N VAL A 134 4.19 -1.81 -3.11
CA VAL A 134 3.83 -1.32 -1.78
C VAL A 134 2.34 -0.99 -1.76
N LEU A 135 1.58 -1.67 -0.91
CA LEU A 135 0.20 -1.30 -0.59
C LEU A 135 0.21 -0.33 0.58
N ASN A 136 -0.48 0.79 0.41
CA ASN A 136 -0.56 1.89 1.36
C ASN A 136 -2.03 2.32 1.56
N SER A 137 -2.46 2.47 2.81
CA SER A 137 -3.70 3.15 3.17
C SER A 137 -3.46 4.46 3.95
N LEU A 138 -2.22 4.80 4.30
CA LEU A 138 -1.91 6.07 4.93
C LEU A 138 -2.27 7.24 4.00
N ARG A 139 -2.79 8.33 4.57
CA ARG A 139 -3.21 9.54 3.84
C ARG A 139 -2.02 10.42 3.41
N ILE A 140 -0.98 9.80 2.86
CA ILE A 140 0.28 10.47 2.48
C ILE A 140 0.01 11.49 1.39
N ARG A 141 -0.66 11.08 0.31
CA ARG A 141 -0.92 11.93 -0.86
C ARG A 141 -1.73 13.17 -0.50
N GLU A 142 -2.71 13.03 0.37
CA GLU A 142 -3.63 14.09 0.77
C GLU A 142 -2.95 15.18 1.62
N HIS A 143 -1.81 14.86 2.25
CA HIS A 143 -1.11 15.73 3.18
C HIS A 143 0.28 16.17 2.70
N LEU A 144 0.62 15.92 1.43
CA LEU A 144 1.88 16.41 0.86
C LEU A 144 1.96 17.94 0.91
N GLY A 145 3.12 18.46 1.29
CA GLY A 145 3.38 19.89 1.46
C GLY A 145 2.72 20.53 2.68
N THR A 146 1.94 19.79 3.47
CA THR A 146 1.28 20.30 4.69
C THR A 146 1.65 19.53 5.94
N ASP A 147 1.93 18.22 5.82
CA ASP A 147 2.39 17.37 6.92
C ASP A 147 3.84 16.89 6.67
N PRO A 148 4.80 17.25 7.54
CA PRO A 148 6.20 16.84 7.38
C PRO A 148 6.41 15.31 7.38
N ALA A 149 5.56 14.55 8.09
CA ALA A 149 5.64 13.09 8.10
C ALA A 149 5.19 12.51 6.75
N ALA A 150 4.17 13.09 6.12
CA ALA A 150 3.74 12.70 4.76
C ALA A 150 4.86 12.92 3.74
N ASP A 151 5.48 14.10 3.74
CA ASP A 151 6.58 14.44 2.82
C ASP A 151 7.78 13.51 3.01
N ARG A 152 8.15 13.24 4.27
CA ARG A 152 9.26 12.34 4.58
C ARG A 152 8.95 10.91 4.18
N LEU A 153 7.74 10.40 4.43
CA LEU A 153 7.33 9.06 4.02
C LEU A 153 7.38 8.90 2.50
N LEU A 154 6.91 9.88 1.73
CA LEU A 154 7.00 9.83 0.27
C LEU A 154 8.46 9.78 -0.20
N ALA A 155 9.33 10.64 0.35
CA ALA A 155 10.74 10.65 0.00
C ALA A 155 11.41 9.30 0.31
N ASN A 156 11.07 8.69 1.45
CA ASN A 156 11.62 7.40 1.85
C ASN A 156 11.04 6.24 1.02
N LEU A 157 9.76 6.28 0.63
CA LEU A 157 9.15 5.34 -0.29
C LEU A 157 9.85 5.34 -1.65
N ILE A 158 10.14 6.52 -2.19
CA ILE A 158 10.88 6.67 -3.45
C ILE A 158 12.30 6.09 -3.30
N ARG A 159 13.01 6.40 -2.21
CA ARG A 159 14.34 5.83 -1.94
C ARG A 159 14.31 4.31 -1.79
N TYR A 160 13.30 3.79 -1.08
CA TYR A 160 13.10 2.36 -0.91
C TYR A 160 12.86 1.69 -2.26
N ALA A 161 11.99 2.26 -3.10
CA ALA A 161 11.70 1.77 -4.45
C ALA A 161 12.91 1.83 -5.40
N ALA A 162 13.80 2.81 -5.20
CA ALA A 162 14.97 3.01 -6.04
C ALA A 162 16.14 2.05 -5.73
N LYS A 163 16.09 1.25 -4.65
CA LYS A 163 17.19 0.38 -4.22
C LYS A 163 17.68 -0.56 -5.33
N ASP A 164 16.76 -1.10 -6.11
CA ASP A 164 17.05 -2.06 -7.18
C ASP A 164 16.92 -1.47 -8.59
N GLY A 165 16.63 -0.17 -8.70
CA GLY A 165 16.31 0.49 -9.98
C GLY A 165 17.47 0.58 -10.99
N ARG A 166 18.67 0.08 -10.65
CA ARG A 166 19.82 0.00 -11.55
C ARG A 166 20.03 -1.40 -12.15
N GLN A 167 19.28 -2.40 -11.69
CA GLN A 167 19.38 -3.74 -12.24
C GLN A 167 18.66 -3.80 -13.59
N PRO A 168 19.20 -4.54 -14.59
CA PRO A 168 18.46 -4.82 -15.81
C PRO A 168 17.12 -5.50 -15.49
N LEU A 169 16.08 -5.20 -16.28
CA LEU A 169 14.82 -5.90 -16.16
C LEU A 169 15.03 -7.39 -16.38
N ALA A 170 14.45 -8.21 -15.51
CA ALA A 170 14.42 -9.64 -15.70
C ALA A 170 13.63 -10.00 -16.97
N ASP A 171 13.91 -11.20 -17.48
CA ASP A 171 13.10 -11.79 -18.54
C ASP A 171 11.65 -11.93 -18.07
N ARG A 172 10.72 -11.84 -19.02
CA ARG A 172 9.30 -12.06 -18.73
C ARG A 172 9.12 -13.49 -18.20
N PRO A 173 8.43 -13.69 -17.06
CA PRO A 173 8.15 -15.04 -16.56
C PRO A 173 7.43 -15.89 -17.61
N ILE A 174 7.83 -17.15 -17.76
CA ILE A 174 7.26 -18.08 -18.76
C ILE A 174 5.78 -18.35 -18.47
N ASP A 175 5.39 -18.32 -17.19
CA ASP A 175 4.05 -18.54 -16.68
C ASP A 175 3.30 -17.23 -16.41
N PHE A 176 3.77 -16.09 -16.93
CA PHE A 176 3.20 -14.77 -16.62
C PHE A 176 1.69 -14.69 -16.85
N ASP A 177 1.19 -15.24 -17.97
CA ASP A 177 -0.24 -15.17 -18.29
C ASP A 177 -1.07 -16.02 -17.30
N ALA A 178 -0.53 -17.13 -16.81
CA ALA A 178 -1.16 -17.95 -15.78
C ALA A 178 -1.15 -17.24 -14.41
N GLN A 179 -0.04 -16.59 -14.06
CA GLN A 179 0.04 -15.76 -12.85
C GLN A 179 -0.99 -14.63 -12.90
N LEU A 180 -1.10 -13.94 -14.04
CA LEU A 180 -2.04 -12.85 -14.27
C LEU A 180 -3.50 -13.30 -14.12
N GLN A 181 -3.85 -14.47 -14.67
CA GLN A 181 -5.16 -15.08 -14.47
C GLN A 181 -5.42 -15.43 -13.00
N ALA A 182 -4.43 -15.97 -12.29
CA ALA A 182 -4.56 -16.32 -10.87
C ALA A 182 -4.81 -15.09 -9.99
N ILE A 183 -4.30 -13.92 -10.38
CA ILE A 183 -4.57 -12.65 -9.71
C ILE A 183 -5.77 -11.88 -10.32
N GLY A 184 -6.56 -12.51 -11.19
CA GLY A 184 -7.87 -12.00 -11.65
C GLY A 184 -7.82 -11.01 -12.81
N PHE A 185 -6.71 -10.92 -13.52
CA PHE A 185 -6.57 -10.11 -14.73
C PHE A 185 -6.66 -10.99 -15.98
N ARG A 186 -7.19 -10.43 -17.07
CA ARG A 186 -7.34 -11.10 -18.38
C ARG A 186 -6.56 -10.36 -19.44
#